data_AF-A8ZZX4-F1
#
_entry.id   AF-A8ZZX4-F1
#
_cell.length_a   1.000
_cell.length_b   1.000
_cell.length_c   1.000
_cell.angle_alpha   90.00
_cell.angle_beta   90.00
_cell.angle_gamma   90.00
#
_symmetry.space_group_name_H-M   'P 1'
#
loop_
_entity.id
_entity.type
_entity.pdbx_description
1 polymer ?
#
loop_
_entity_poly.entity_id
_entity_poly.type
_entity_poly.pdbx_seq_one_letter_code
_entity_poly.pdbx_strand_id
1 'polypeptide(L)'
;MIAEILATGNEVLSGTIADTNAAHIAQILEAAGIEVRRHTCVGDDLDHIAAAVTEICARADVLLVTGGLGPTGDDLTTAAVARAAKKKLVLDPDAEHSMKTYFVQRKRSMQPSDAKQAMLPEGAQCIVNDIGTAPGFMLAMGHCHVFVMPGVPHEMKQMLETGVMPRIETLQGGGRLYAASRTLTVFGLPESTVGERMAGFGAALPGMRYGIRVRFPEIFIKVSTRQPDSRTAQDLAGQACQWVKKQVGESVFSDAGLALEAEVGRLLVSAKATVAVAESCTGGLIADLLTGVPGSSDYFLFSGVTYANQAKVDVLGVSPQTIETHGAVSEETVKEMADGVRRVAGATFGLATSGIAGPSGGTKEKPVGTVCIGLAGPDGVQTSHVCLSFQNRSMNKRLFAFLALETLRRKLL
;
A
#
# COMPACT_ATOMS: atom_id res chain seq x y z
N MET A 1 -21.81 8.50 10.22
CA MET A 1 -20.89 9.66 10.29
C MET A 1 -20.06 9.72 9.02
N ILE A 2 -20.11 10.86 8.35
CA ILE A 2 -19.43 11.18 7.09
C ILE A 2 -18.30 12.17 7.40
N ALA A 3 -17.10 11.88 6.89
CA ALA A 3 -15.96 12.77 6.97
C ALA A 3 -15.51 13.24 5.58
N GLU A 4 -14.98 14.46 5.52
CA GLU A 4 -14.18 14.94 4.39
C GLU A 4 -12.86 15.50 4.93
N ILE A 5 -11.82 15.46 4.09
CA ILE A 5 -10.48 15.91 4.43
C ILE A 5 -10.12 17.11 3.54
N LEU A 6 -9.56 18.14 4.16
CA LEU A 6 -9.05 19.34 3.47
C LEU A 6 -7.54 19.47 3.75
N ALA A 7 -6.72 19.27 2.74
CA ALA A 7 -5.30 19.60 2.80
C ALA A 7 -5.08 21.03 2.31
N THR A 8 -4.30 21.81 3.05
CA THR A 8 -3.89 23.16 2.67
C THR A 8 -2.39 23.19 2.44
N GLY A 9 -1.94 23.84 1.36
CA GLY A 9 -0.51 24.03 1.08
C GLY A 9 -0.22 24.07 -0.41
N ASN A 10 0.54 25.06 -0.85
CA ASN A 10 0.90 25.20 -2.26
C ASN A 10 1.75 24.04 -2.79
N GLU A 11 2.60 23.43 -1.97
CA GLU A 11 3.44 22.27 -2.30
C GLU A 11 2.60 21.00 -2.55
N VAL A 12 1.47 20.85 -1.84
CA VAL A 12 0.53 19.75 -2.06
C VAL A 12 -0.29 20.02 -3.32
N LEU A 13 -0.81 21.24 -3.46
CA LEU A 13 -1.61 21.65 -4.62
C LEU A 13 -0.82 21.53 -5.94
N SER A 14 0.44 21.97 -5.93
CA SER A 14 1.33 21.93 -7.11
C SER A 14 1.83 20.53 -7.46
N GLY A 15 1.62 19.54 -6.58
CA GLY A 15 2.18 18.18 -6.74
C GLY A 15 3.68 18.10 -6.48
N THR A 16 4.29 19.13 -5.88
CA THR A 16 5.69 19.09 -5.44
C THR A 16 5.92 17.97 -4.43
N ILE A 17 4.93 17.75 -3.55
CA ILE A 17 4.87 16.59 -2.66
C ILE A 17 3.54 15.86 -2.82
N ALA A 18 3.54 14.54 -2.59
CA ALA A 18 2.31 13.77 -2.51
C ALA A 18 1.61 14.00 -1.16
N ASP A 19 0.28 14.11 -1.17
CA ASP A 19 -0.53 14.27 0.05
C ASP A 19 -0.60 12.96 0.86
N THR A 20 0.44 12.74 1.67
CA THR A 20 0.50 11.59 2.57
C THR A 20 -0.35 11.77 3.83
N ASN A 21 -0.68 13.00 4.20
CA ASN A 21 -1.47 13.28 5.39
C ASN A 21 -2.92 12.87 5.17
N ALA A 22 -3.55 13.31 4.08
CA ALA A 22 -4.91 12.92 3.78
C ALA A 22 -5.05 11.41 3.60
N ALA A 23 -4.06 10.76 2.98
CA ALA A 23 -4.03 9.29 2.88
C ALA A 23 -4.01 8.61 4.26
N HIS A 24 -3.20 9.12 5.21
CA HIS A 24 -3.14 8.57 6.56
C HIS A 24 -4.42 8.84 7.35
N ILE A 25 -4.91 10.08 7.33
CA ILE A 25 -6.17 10.48 7.99
C ILE A 25 -7.31 9.58 7.50
N ALA A 26 -7.43 9.39 6.18
CA ALA A 26 -8.48 8.55 5.62
C ALA A 26 -8.39 7.10 6.10
N GLN A 27 -7.19 6.53 6.17
CA GLN A 27 -7.00 5.17 6.67
C GLN A 27 -7.47 5.00 8.12
N ILE A 28 -7.15 5.96 8.99
CA ILE A 28 -7.55 5.94 10.41
C ILE A 28 -9.07 6.09 10.54
N LEU A 29 -9.68 7.04 9.83
CA LEU A 29 -11.13 7.27 9.84
C LEU A 29 -11.89 6.04 9.32
N GLU A 30 -11.45 5.48 8.18
CA GLU A 30 -12.05 4.29 7.59
C GLU A 30 -11.95 3.09 8.54
N ALA A 31 -10.82 2.91 9.24
CA ALA A 31 -10.65 1.87 10.25
C ALA A 31 -11.56 2.07 11.47
N ALA A 32 -11.87 3.33 11.83
CA ALA A 32 -12.81 3.68 12.88
C ALA A 32 -14.30 3.64 12.42
N GLY A 33 -14.58 3.11 11.23
CA GLY A 33 -15.95 2.98 10.72
C GLY A 33 -16.56 4.29 10.21
N ILE A 34 -15.75 5.34 10.04
CA ILE A 34 -16.18 6.64 9.51
C ILE A 34 -16.04 6.62 7.99
N GLU A 35 -17.05 7.08 7.25
CA GLU A 35 -17.01 7.09 5.79
C GLU A 35 -16.33 8.37 5.30
N VAL A 36 -15.15 8.23 4.69
CA VAL A 36 -14.47 9.35 4.05
C VAL A 36 -14.98 9.49 2.61
N ARG A 37 -15.63 10.61 2.30
CA ARG A 37 -16.29 10.79 1.00
C ARG A 37 -15.47 11.57 0.00
N ARG A 38 -14.71 12.57 0.45
CA ARG A 38 -13.91 13.43 -0.42
C ARG A 38 -12.63 13.87 0.26
N HIS A 39 -11.59 14.01 -0.57
CA HIS A 39 -10.37 14.74 -0.25
C HIS A 39 -10.39 16.00 -1.10
N THR A 40 -10.14 17.15 -0.48
CA THR A 40 -10.01 18.44 -1.17
C THR A 40 -8.62 18.98 -0.85
N CYS A 41 -7.94 19.56 -1.85
CA CYS A 41 -6.68 20.25 -1.65
C CYS A 41 -6.81 21.69 -2.17
N VAL A 42 -6.38 22.65 -1.36
CA VAL A 42 -6.43 24.08 -1.66
C VAL A 42 -5.08 24.71 -1.34
N GLY A 43 -4.66 25.69 -2.15
CA GLY A 43 -3.42 26.44 -1.91
C GLY A 43 -3.57 27.44 -0.76
N ASP A 44 -2.49 28.17 -0.48
CA ASP A 44 -2.41 29.10 0.65
C ASP A 44 -3.11 30.45 0.34
N ASP A 45 -4.43 30.39 0.16
CA ASP A 45 -5.29 31.55 -0.06
C ASP A 45 -6.46 31.56 0.95
N LEU A 46 -6.63 32.68 1.63
CA LEU A 46 -7.61 32.82 2.72
C LEU A 46 -9.05 32.57 2.25
N ASP A 47 -9.43 33.09 1.08
CA ASP A 47 -10.80 33.01 0.57
C ASP A 47 -11.08 31.61 0.00
N HIS A 48 -10.13 31.00 -0.69
CA HIS A 48 -10.27 29.63 -1.17
C HIS A 48 -10.39 28.62 -0.01
N ILE A 49 -9.57 28.73 1.04
CA ILE A 49 -9.66 27.84 2.20
C ILE A 49 -11.01 28.06 2.92
N ALA A 50 -11.44 29.30 3.13
CA ALA A 50 -12.70 29.61 3.81
C ALA A 50 -13.93 29.11 3.02
N ALA A 51 -13.90 29.22 1.70
CA ALA A 51 -14.92 28.67 0.81
C ALA A 51 -14.99 27.14 0.91
N ALA A 52 -13.85 26.45 0.80
CA ALA A 52 -13.78 25.00 0.93
C ALA A 52 -14.30 24.51 2.29
N VAL A 53 -13.91 25.17 3.40
CA VAL A 53 -14.42 24.84 4.74
C VAL A 53 -15.94 24.97 4.79
N THR A 54 -16.49 26.06 4.27
CA THR A 54 -17.94 26.32 4.26
C THR A 54 -18.71 25.27 3.44
N GLU A 55 -18.22 24.95 2.24
CA GLU A 55 -18.82 23.96 1.35
C GLU A 55 -18.81 22.55 1.95
N ILE A 56 -17.72 22.17 2.62
CA ILE A 56 -17.57 20.88 3.27
C ILE A 56 -18.49 20.79 4.50
N CYS A 57 -18.51 21.82 5.35
CA CYS A 57 -19.34 21.85 6.56
C CYS A 57 -20.85 21.81 6.26
N ALA A 58 -21.26 22.17 5.05
CA ALA A 58 -22.66 22.07 4.63
C ALA A 58 -23.13 20.61 4.41
N ARG A 59 -22.21 19.64 4.28
CA ARG A 59 -22.53 18.26 3.85
C ARG A 59 -21.83 17.13 4.62
N ALA A 60 -20.81 17.45 5.42
CA ALA A 60 -20.05 16.47 6.21
C ALA A 60 -20.35 16.62 7.71
N ASP A 61 -20.37 15.50 8.44
CA ASP A 61 -20.51 15.52 9.91
C ASP A 61 -19.19 15.94 10.58
N VAL A 62 -18.06 15.63 9.95
CA VAL A 62 -16.71 15.94 10.43
C VAL A 62 -15.83 16.41 9.27
N LEU A 63 -15.08 17.49 9.49
CA LEU A 63 -14.05 17.99 8.56
C LEU A 63 -12.69 17.90 9.24
N LEU A 64 -11.72 17.26 8.61
CA LEU A 64 -10.34 17.23 9.08
C LEU A 64 -9.46 18.06 8.15
N VAL A 65 -8.93 19.16 8.66
CA VAL A 65 -8.04 20.08 7.94
C VAL A 65 -6.60 19.82 8.38
N THR A 66 -5.66 19.76 7.45
CA THR A 66 -4.23 19.60 7.73
C THR A 66 -3.40 20.60 6.94
N GLY A 67 -2.50 21.30 7.63
CA GLY A 67 -1.63 22.33 7.05
C GLY A 67 -2.03 23.76 7.44
N GLY A 68 -1.13 24.71 7.18
CA GLY A 68 -1.36 26.14 7.35
C GLY A 68 -1.54 26.64 8.80
N LEU A 69 -0.91 25.97 9.78
CA LEU A 69 -0.92 26.33 11.21
C LEU A 69 0.41 26.89 11.74
N GLY A 70 1.43 26.97 10.89
CA GLY A 70 2.75 27.49 11.25
C GLY A 70 2.76 29.01 11.50
N PRO A 71 3.95 29.57 11.79
CA PRO A 71 4.12 30.99 12.07
C PRO A 71 4.28 31.87 10.81
N THR A 72 4.43 31.31 9.60
CA THR A 72 4.78 32.07 8.39
C THR A 72 3.57 32.69 7.70
N GLY A 73 3.77 33.68 6.83
CA GLY A 73 2.67 34.49 6.27
C GLY A 73 1.66 33.72 5.41
N ASP A 74 2.07 32.57 4.89
CA ASP A 74 1.29 31.61 4.12
C ASP A 74 0.45 30.65 4.99
N ASP A 75 0.72 30.55 6.30
CA ASP A 75 -0.13 29.77 7.21
C ASP A 75 -1.45 30.51 7.52
N LEU A 76 -2.47 30.27 6.70
CA LEU A 76 -3.75 30.99 6.71
C LEU A 76 -4.93 30.16 7.23
N THR A 77 -4.74 28.87 7.55
CA THR A 77 -5.83 27.93 7.86
C THR A 77 -6.67 28.37 9.05
N THR A 78 -6.05 28.80 10.16
CA THR A 78 -6.78 29.26 11.35
C THR A 78 -7.66 30.47 11.05
N ALA A 79 -7.13 31.45 10.30
CA ALA A 79 -7.87 32.64 9.91
C ALA A 79 -9.00 32.31 8.93
N ALA A 80 -8.77 31.38 8.00
CA ALA A 80 -9.77 30.93 7.04
C ALA A 80 -10.94 30.21 7.73
N VAL A 81 -10.66 29.34 8.69
CA VAL A 81 -11.70 28.64 9.48
C VAL A 81 -12.48 29.64 10.34
N ALA A 82 -11.82 30.62 10.97
CA ALA A 82 -12.51 31.68 11.70
C ALA A 82 -13.45 32.49 10.79
N ARG A 83 -12.98 32.86 9.58
CA ARG A 83 -13.77 33.58 8.57
C ARG A 83 -14.98 32.77 8.12
N ALA A 84 -14.81 31.48 7.81
CA ALA A 84 -15.89 30.58 7.43
C ALA A 84 -16.94 30.43 8.56
N ALA A 85 -16.48 30.34 9.81
CA ALA A 85 -17.35 30.27 10.98
C ALA A 85 -17.95 31.62 11.40
N LYS A 86 -17.57 32.73 10.75
CA LYS A 86 -17.91 34.11 11.14
C LYS A 86 -17.56 34.41 12.61
N LYS A 87 -16.42 33.90 13.06
CA LYS A 87 -15.87 34.07 14.41
C LYS A 87 -14.65 34.98 14.39
N LYS A 88 -14.40 35.67 15.49
CA LYS A 88 -13.14 36.41 15.69
C LYS A 88 -12.03 35.45 16.11
N LEU A 89 -10.80 35.80 15.81
CA LEU A 89 -9.64 35.16 16.43
C LEU A 89 -9.41 35.75 17.82
N VAL A 90 -9.22 34.90 18.82
CA VAL A 90 -8.94 35.26 20.20
C VAL A 90 -7.69 34.50 20.68
N LEU A 91 -6.94 35.11 21.59
CA LEU A 91 -5.82 34.42 22.22
C LEU A 91 -6.36 33.31 23.11
N ASP A 92 -6.00 32.06 22.80
CA ASP A 92 -6.38 30.90 23.58
C ASP A 92 -5.30 30.59 24.63
N PRO A 93 -5.62 30.61 25.94
CA PRO A 93 -4.63 30.38 26.98
C PRO A 93 -3.98 28.99 26.94
N ASP A 94 -4.72 27.95 26.54
CA ASP A 94 -4.21 26.58 26.48
C ASP A 94 -3.24 26.41 25.31
N ALA A 95 -3.56 27.01 24.15
CA ALA A 95 -2.68 27.08 22.99
C ALA A 95 -1.39 27.84 23.33
N GLU A 96 -1.51 29.01 23.96
CA GLU A 96 -0.35 29.81 24.38
C GLU A 96 0.53 29.05 25.39
N HIS A 97 -0.09 28.36 26.36
CA HIS A 97 0.62 27.55 27.34
C HIS A 97 1.33 26.36 26.71
N SER A 98 0.68 25.65 25.78
CA SER A 98 1.27 24.55 25.01
C SER A 98 2.51 25.02 24.26
N MET A 99 2.43 26.16 23.57
CA MET A 99 3.56 26.73 22.85
C MET A 99 4.71 27.13 23.77
N LYS A 100 4.43 27.87 24.85
CA LYS A 100 5.45 28.27 25.84
C LYS A 100 6.17 27.05 26.41
N THR A 101 5.41 26.00 26.74
CA THR A 101 5.96 24.74 27.25
C THR A 101 6.91 24.10 26.24
N TYR A 102 6.52 24.01 24.96
CA TYR A 102 7.36 23.48 23.90
C TYR A 102 8.68 24.27 23.75
N PHE A 103 8.62 25.61 23.72
CA PHE A 103 9.80 26.47 23.59
C PHE A 103 10.76 26.34 24.79
N VAL A 104 10.23 26.31 26.02
CA VAL A 104 11.02 26.12 27.25
C VAL A 104 11.73 24.77 27.24
N GLN A 105 11.02 23.68 26.93
CA GLN A 105 11.59 22.34 26.88
C GLN A 105 12.74 22.24 25.86
N ARG A 106 12.63 22.97 24.74
CA ARG A 106 13.67 23.02 23.70
C ARG A 106 14.75 24.09 23.93
N LYS A 107 14.70 24.83 25.05
CA LYS A 107 15.61 25.95 25.36
C LYS A 107 15.68 26.99 24.24
N ARG A 108 14.54 27.28 23.60
CA ARG A 108 14.41 28.28 22.54
C ARG A 108 13.47 29.40 23.00
N SER A 109 13.68 30.60 22.48
CA SER A 109 12.77 31.73 22.72
C SER A 109 11.72 31.81 21.62
N MET A 110 10.47 31.98 22.03
CA MET A 110 9.34 32.25 21.13
C MET A 110 9.55 33.59 20.42
N GLN A 111 9.38 33.60 19.11
CA GLN A 111 9.42 34.80 18.28
C GLN A 111 8.06 35.49 18.27
N PRO A 112 7.99 36.81 18.00
CA PRO A 112 6.71 37.51 17.88
C PRO A 112 5.77 36.91 16.81
N SER A 113 6.33 36.34 15.73
CA SER A 113 5.56 35.65 14.69
C SER A 113 4.84 34.41 15.19
N ASP A 114 5.42 33.72 16.18
CA ASP A 114 4.84 32.48 16.72
C ASP A 114 3.53 32.77 17.43
N ALA A 115 3.36 33.98 18.01
CA ALA A 115 2.16 34.36 18.77
C ALA A 115 0.85 34.17 18.00
N LYS A 116 0.88 34.22 16.66
CA LYS A 116 -0.32 33.96 15.84
C LYS A 116 -0.84 32.53 15.98
N GLN A 117 0.03 31.55 16.30
CA GLN A 117 -0.34 30.15 16.45
C GLN A 117 -1.17 29.91 17.72
N ALA A 118 -1.13 30.84 18.70
CA ALA A 118 -1.99 30.82 19.88
C ALA A 118 -3.36 31.50 19.67
N MET A 119 -3.59 32.10 18.48
CA MET A 119 -4.84 32.76 18.15
C MET A 119 -5.81 31.77 17.52
N LEU A 120 -6.88 31.42 18.21
CA LEU A 120 -7.88 30.44 17.73
C LEU A 120 -9.24 31.12 17.47
N PRO A 121 -10.13 30.52 16.64
CA PRO A 121 -11.49 31.02 16.49
C PRO A 121 -12.23 31.01 17.83
N GLU A 122 -13.00 32.05 18.12
CA GLU A 122 -13.79 32.14 19.34
C GLU A 122 -14.75 30.93 19.50
N GLY A 123 -14.59 30.21 20.62
CA GLY A 123 -15.35 28.99 20.92
C GLY A 123 -14.71 27.70 20.39
N ALA A 124 -13.52 27.79 19.78
CA ALA A 124 -12.72 26.60 19.46
C ALA A 124 -12.18 25.95 20.74
N GLN A 125 -12.01 24.63 20.70
CA GLN A 125 -11.37 23.85 21.74
C GLN A 125 -9.95 23.52 21.30
N CYS A 126 -8.95 23.93 22.09
CA CYS A 126 -7.55 23.66 21.80
C CYS A 126 -7.24 22.15 21.80
N ILE A 127 -6.40 21.73 20.86
CA ILE A 127 -5.79 20.40 20.80
C ILE A 127 -4.28 20.59 20.92
N VAL A 128 -3.76 20.29 22.11
CA VAL A 128 -2.34 20.44 22.45
C VAL A 128 -1.45 19.65 21.49
N ASN A 129 -0.35 20.27 21.06
CA ASN A 129 0.68 19.64 20.25
C ASN A 129 1.97 19.49 21.06
N ASP A 130 2.18 18.33 21.69
CA ASP A 130 3.34 18.10 22.57
C ASP A 130 4.68 18.00 21.80
N ILE A 131 4.63 17.84 20.47
CA ILE A 131 5.82 17.60 19.65
C ILE A 131 6.05 18.66 18.58
N GLY A 132 5.32 19.78 18.63
CA GLY A 132 5.45 20.88 17.69
C GLY A 132 4.98 22.21 18.26
N THR A 133 5.22 23.30 17.52
CA THR A 133 4.85 24.66 17.96
C THR A 133 3.41 25.03 17.62
N ALA A 134 2.70 24.24 16.83
CA ALA A 134 1.38 24.56 16.30
C ALA A 134 0.29 23.73 17.00
N PRO A 135 -0.44 24.28 17.99
CA PRO A 135 -1.64 23.64 18.51
C PRO A 135 -2.70 23.48 17.41
N GLY A 136 -3.39 22.35 17.43
CA GLY A 136 -4.60 22.17 16.63
C GLY A 136 -5.82 22.70 17.37
N PHE A 137 -6.98 22.61 16.74
CA PHE A 137 -8.23 22.96 17.40
C PHE A 137 -9.43 22.25 16.81
N MET A 138 -10.49 22.16 17.61
CA MET A 138 -11.81 21.69 17.21
C MET A 138 -12.81 22.85 17.25
N LEU A 139 -13.64 23.02 16.22
CA LEU A 139 -14.70 24.02 16.17
C LEU A 139 -15.99 23.41 15.60
N ALA A 140 -17.10 23.60 16.31
CA ALA A 140 -18.42 23.23 15.80
C ALA A 140 -18.94 24.30 14.82
N MET A 141 -19.30 23.90 13.61
CA MET A 141 -19.90 24.73 12.57
C MET A 141 -21.23 24.10 12.12
N GLY A 142 -22.32 24.47 12.78
CA GLY A 142 -23.62 23.85 12.55
C GLY A 142 -23.61 22.39 13.04
N HIS A 143 -23.89 21.44 12.15
CA HIS A 143 -23.80 20.01 12.44
C HIS A 143 -22.39 19.44 12.23
N CYS A 144 -21.51 20.18 11.54
CA CYS A 144 -20.16 19.74 11.22
C CYS A 144 -19.19 20.07 12.35
N HIS A 145 -18.33 19.12 12.72
CA HIS A 145 -17.22 19.34 13.64
C HIS A 145 -15.91 19.44 12.84
N VAL A 146 -15.29 20.62 12.88
CA VAL A 146 -14.04 20.91 12.18
C VAL A 146 -12.87 20.66 13.11
N PHE A 147 -11.95 19.79 12.70
CA PHE A 147 -10.67 19.54 13.37
C PHE A 147 -9.54 20.07 12.49
N VAL A 148 -8.69 20.93 13.04
CA VAL A 148 -7.56 21.51 12.32
C VAL A 148 -6.27 21.03 12.96
N MET A 149 -5.39 20.46 12.15
CA MET A 149 -4.16 19.81 12.56
C MET A 149 -2.94 20.37 11.81
N PRO A 150 -1.72 20.23 12.35
CA PRO A 150 -0.49 20.60 11.64
C PRO A 150 -0.34 19.89 10.29
N GLY A 151 0.49 20.48 9.41
CA GLY A 151 0.88 19.87 8.14
C GLY A 151 2.06 18.90 8.26
N VAL A 152 2.88 19.03 9.31
CA VAL A 152 4.06 18.19 9.52
C VAL A 152 3.60 16.74 9.82
N PRO A 153 4.00 15.73 9.02
CA PRO A 153 3.38 14.40 9.10
C PRO A 153 3.44 13.72 10.47
N HIS A 154 4.52 13.87 11.23
CA HIS A 154 4.60 13.25 12.56
C HIS A 154 3.73 13.97 13.60
N GLU A 155 3.60 15.30 13.52
CA GLU A 155 2.75 16.09 14.41
C GLU A 155 1.28 15.81 14.13
N MET A 156 0.90 15.81 12.85
CA MET A 156 -0.44 15.47 12.40
C MET A 156 -0.86 14.09 12.89
N LYS A 157 0.00 13.06 12.71
CA LYS A 157 -0.27 11.68 13.14
C LYS A 157 -0.52 11.58 14.64
N GLN A 158 0.36 12.17 15.45
CA GLN A 158 0.21 12.13 16.90
C GLN A 158 -1.08 12.86 17.33
N MET A 159 -1.33 14.06 16.81
CA MET A 159 -2.52 14.84 17.14
C MET A 159 -3.80 14.15 16.70
N LEU A 160 -3.79 13.50 15.53
CA LEU A 160 -4.90 12.70 15.05
C LEU A 160 -5.23 11.61 16.07
N GLU A 161 -4.24 10.83 16.48
CA GLU A 161 -4.41 9.69 17.38
C GLU A 161 -4.81 10.10 18.81
N THR A 162 -4.13 11.08 19.41
CA THR A 162 -4.32 11.41 20.83
C THR A 162 -5.36 12.50 21.07
N GLY A 163 -5.54 13.41 20.11
CA GLY A 163 -6.39 14.58 20.27
C GLY A 163 -7.70 14.51 19.49
N VAL A 164 -7.64 14.09 18.23
CA VAL A 164 -8.81 14.14 17.32
C VAL A 164 -9.67 12.89 17.45
N MET A 165 -9.08 11.70 17.33
CA MET A 165 -9.84 10.45 17.32
C MET A 165 -10.68 10.23 18.59
N PRO A 166 -10.19 10.45 19.82
CA PRO A 166 -11.01 10.30 21.02
C PRO A 166 -12.24 11.23 21.05
N ARG A 167 -12.10 12.43 20.50
CA ARG A 167 -13.21 13.39 20.36
C ARG A 167 -14.21 12.92 19.32
N ILE A 168 -13.74 12.44 18.17
CA ILE A 168 -14.60 11.88 17.13
C ILE A 168 -15.35 10.63 17.66
N GLU A 169 -14.69 9.75 18.38
CA GLU A 169 -15.33 8.56 18.99
C GLU A 169 -16.42 8.97 19.99
N THR A 170 -16.19 10.03 20.76
CA THR A 170 -17.20 10.61 21.65
C THR A 170 -18.40 11.15 20.85
N LEU A 171 -18.16 11.84 19.73
CA LEU A 171 -19.21 12.35 18.83
C LEU A 171 -20.02 11.23 18.15
N GLN A 172 -19.41 10.08 17.85
CA GLN A 172 -20.13 8.93 17.29
C GLN A 172 -21.14 8.35 18.29
N GLY A 173 -20.81 8.35 19.58
CA GLY A 173 -21.65 7.82 20.64
C GLY A 173 -22.13 6.39 20.34
N GLY A 174 -23.41 6.11 20.64
CA GLY A 174 -24.04 4.82 20.34
C GLY A 174 -24.27 4.52 18.85
N GLY A 175 -24.01 5.50 17.96
CA GLY A 175 -24.10 5.32 16.51
C GLY A 175 -22.80 4.86 15.85
N ARG A 176 -21.79 4.49 16.65
CA ARG A 176 -20.50 3.98 16.16
C ARG A 176 -20.71 2.74 15.28
N LEU A 177 -20.07 2.76 14.11
CA LEU A 177 -19.96 1.59 13.25
C LEU A 177 -18.56 1.00 13.38
N TYR A 178 -18.45 -0.31 13.20
CA TYR A 178 -17.21 -1.06 13.22
C TYR A 178 -16.86 -1.47 11.79
N ALA A 179 -15.69 -1.04 11.34
CA ALA A 179 -15.18 -1.45 10.05
C ALA A 179 -14.51 -2.82 10.15
N ALA A 180 -14.74 -3.65 9.13
CA ALA A 180 -13.94 -4.85 8.90
C ALA A 180 -13.55 -4.90 7.43
N SER A 181 -12.34 -5.35 7.16
CA SER A 181 -11.90 -5.60 5.79
C SER A 181 -10.98 -6.81 5.71
N ARG A 182 -10.94 -7.40 4.51
CA ARG A 182 -9.98 -8.44 4.12
C ARG A 182 -9.48 -8.10 2.73
N THR A 183 -8.24 -8.46 2.46
CA THR A 183 -7.63 -8.28 1.14
C THR A 183 -7.20 -9.63 0.63
N LEU A 184 -7.66 -10.00 -0.56
CA LEU A 184 -7.21 -11.19 -1.26
C LEU A 184 -6.26 -10.77 -2.37
N THR A 185 -5.17 -11.53 -2.56
CA THR A 185 -4.21 -11.29 -3.64
C THR A 185 -4.36 -12.36 -4.72
N VAL A 186 -4.43 -11.89 -5.96
CA VAL A 186 -4.72 -12.69 -7.14
C VAL A 186 -3.57 -12.55 -8.13
N PHE A 187 -3.19 -13.67 -8.76
CA PHE A 187 -2.23 -13.71 -9.85
C PHE A 187 -2.75 -14.61 -10.98
N GLY A 188 -2.35 -14.29 -12.22
CA GLY A 188 -2.69 -15.09 -13.41
C GLY A 188 -4.02 -14.76 -14.10
N LEU A 189 -4.73 -13.71 -13.65
CA LEU A 189 -5.94 -13.21 -14.32
C LEU A 189 -5.80 -11.71 -14.65
N PRO A 190 -6.35 -11.25 -15.79
CA PRO A 190 -6.48 -9.83 -16.07
C PRO A 190 -7.58 -9.20 -15.20
N GLU A 191 -7.51 -7.88 -15.03
CA GLU A 191 -8.47 -7.11 -14.22
C GLU A 191 -9.91 -7.28 -14.70
N SER A 192 -10.15 -7.30 -16.01
CA SER A 192 -11.48 -7.50 -16.60
C SER A 192 -12.10 -8.82 -16.17
N THR A 193 -11.35 -9.93 -16.24
CA THR A 193 -11.84 -11.26 -15.82
C THR A 193 -12.11 -11.31 -14.33
N VAL A 194 -11.30 -10.64 -13.49
CA VAL A 194 -11.61 -10.51 -12.06
C VAL A 194 -12.89 -9.72 -11.87
N GLY A 195 -13.07 -8.61 -12.59
CA GLY A 195 -14.29 -7.79 -12.56
C GLY A 195 -15.55 -8.59 -12.92
N GLU A 196 -15.51 -9.39 -13.99
CA GLU A 196 -16.61 -10.27 -14.41
C GLU A 196 -16.95 -11.31 -13.34
N ARG A 197 -15.94 -11.94 -12.74
CA ARG A 197 -16.14 -12.91 -11.63
C ARG A 197 -16.71 -12.26 -10.37
N MET A 198 -16.54 -10.94 -10.21
CA MET A 198 -17.04 -10.17 -9.07
C MET A 198 -18.44 -9.56 -9.31
N ALA A 199 -19.03 -9.68 -10.51
CA ALA A 199 -20.27 -8.99 -10.87
C ALA A 199 -21.47 -9.28 -9.94
N GLY A 200 -21.53 -10.48 -9.35
CA GLY A 200 -22.59 -10.88 -8.41
C GLY A 200 -22.37 -10.48 -6.95
N PHE A 201 -21.26 -9.80 -6.62
CA PHE A 201 -20.82 -9.61 -5.22
C PHE A 201 -21.84 -8.84 -4.37
N GLY A 202 -22.32 -7.69 -4.86
CA GLY A 202 -23.24 -6.84 -4.09
C GLY A 202 -24.61 -7.50 -3.83
N ALA A 203 -25.09 -8.32 -4.77
CA ALA A 203 -26.33 -9.07 -4.61
C ALA A 203 -26.16 -10.26 -3.64
N ALA A 204 -25.02 -10.93 -3.68
CA ALA A 204 -24.72 -12.06 -2.81
C ALA A 204 -24.44 -11.64 -1.36
N LEU A 205 -23.86 -10.45 -1.16
CA LEU A 205 -23.41 -9.96 0.14
C LEU A 205 -23.85 -8.50 0.37
N PRO A 206 -25.14 -8.26 0.66
CA PRO A 206 -25.64 -6.92 0.97
C PRO A 206 -24.87 -6.29 2.13
N GLY A 207 -24.54 -5.00 2.01
CA GLY A 207 -23.76 -4.27 3.02
C GLY A 207 -22.24 -4.47 2.93
N MET A 208 -21.75 -5.33 2.03
CA MET A 208 -20.35 -5.38 1.64
C MET A 208 -20.07 -4.44 0.47
N ARG A 209 -18.86 -3.87 0.46
CA ARG A 209 -18.25 -3.20 -0.69
C ARG A 209 -16.98 -3.94 -1.07
N TYR A 210 -16.56 -3.81 -2.33
CA TYR A 210 -15.25 -4.26 -2.76
C TYR A 210 -14.55 -3.20 -3.61
N GLY A 211 -13.23 -3.25 -3.61
CA GLY A 211 -12.37 -2.50 -4.52
C GLY A 211 -11.34 -3.42 -5.13
N ILE A 212 -11.00 -3.18 -6.40
CA ILE A 212 -9.95 -3.87 -7.12
C ILE A 212 -8.80 -2.89 -7.31
N ARG A 213 -7.59 -3.30 -6.94
CA ARG A 213 -6.36 -2.53 -7.15
C ARG A 213 -5.34 -3.40 -7.86
N VAL A 214 -4.88 -2.94 -9.02
CA VAL A 214 -3.80 -3.60 -9.75
C VAL A 214 -2.45 -3.09 -9.25
N ARG A 215 -1.58 -4.02 -8.86
CA ARG A 215 -0.15 -3.77 -8.70
C ARG A 215 0.54 -4.84 -9.53
N PHE A 216 0.81 -4.51 -10.78
CA PHE A 216 1.26 -5.48 -11.78
C PHE A 216 2.37 -6.41 -11.24
N PRO A 217 2.29 -7.74 -11.48
CA PRO A 217 1.24 -8.47 -12.19
C PRO A 217 0.11 -8.99 -11.26
N GLU A 218 0.03 -8.48 -10.04
CA GLU A 218 -0.95 -8.90 -9.03
C GLU A 218 -2.19 -8.01 -9.06
N ILE A 219 -3.29 -8.59 -8.60
CA ILE A 219 -4.55 -7.89 -8.36
C ILE A 219 -4.93 -8.08 -6.90
N PHE A 220 -5.24 -6.98 -6.22
CA PHE A 220 -5.69 -6.97 -4.84
C PHE A 220 -7.19 -6.70 -4.81
N ILE A 221 -7.95 -7.64 -4.25
CA ILE A 221 -9.39 -7.51 -4.02
C ILE A 221 -9.57 -7.19 -2.54
N LYS A 222 -9.87 -5.93 -2.22
CA LYS A 222 -10.22 -5.52 -0.86
C LYS A 222 -11.73 -5.60 -0.71
N VAL A 223 -12.20 -6.42 0.21
CA VAL A 223 -13.61 -6.44 0.64
C VAL A 223 -13.73 -5.71 1.97
N SER A 224 -14.76 -4.88 2.13
CA SER A 224 -14.96 -4.09 3.35
C SER A 224 -16.42 -3.89 3.69
N THR A 225 -16.69 -3.69 4.97
CA THR A 225 -18.01 -3.37 5.50
C THR A 225 -17.92 -2.48 6.73
N ARG A 226 -19.05 -1.90 7.10
CA ARG A 226 -19.27 -1.17 8.34
C ARG A 226 -20.56 -1.69 8.97
N GLN A 227 -20.48 -2.18 10.19
CA GLN A 227 -21.63 -2.77 10.90
C GLN A 227 -21.79 -2.17 12.30
N PRO A 228 -22.99 -2.19 12.90
CA PRO A 228 -23.22 -1.70 14.27
C PRO A 228 -22.44 -2.46 15.35
N ASP A 229 -21.96 -3.68 15.06
CA ASP A 229 -21.14 -4.46 15.97
C ASP A 229 -19.92 -5.08 15.26
N SER A 230 -18.84 -5.23 16.02
CA SER A 230 -17.55 -5.73 15.51
C SER A 230 -17.63 -7.19 15.06
N ARG A 231 -18.41 -8.03 15.75
CA ARG A 231 -18.49 -9.46 15.45
C ARG A 231 -19.14 -9.70 14.10
N THR A 232 -20.30 -9.09 13.84
CA THR A 232 -20.99 -9.15 12.56
C THR A 232 -20.14 -8.55 11.44
N ALA A 233 -19.39 -7.48 11.70
CA ALA A 233 -18.44 -6.94 10.72
C ALA A 233 -17.38 -7.99 10.31
N GLN A 234 -16.76 -8.66 11.28
CA GLN A 234 -15.74 -9.69 11.02
C GLN A 234 -16.33 -10.93 10.34
N ASP A 235 -17.50 -11.39 10.78
CA ASP A 235 -18.19 -12.54 10.20
C ASP A 235 -18.56 -12.29 8.74
N LEU A 236 -19.10 -11.10 8.43
CA LEU A 236 -19.46 -10.72 7.05
C LEU A 236 -18.21 -10.58 6.16
N ALA A 237 -17.12 -10.00 6.68
CA ALA A 237 -15.85 -9.93 5.96
C ALA A 237 -15.26 -11.33 5.69
N GLY A 238 -15.42 -12.28 6.62
CA GLY A 238 -15.05 -13.68 6.45
C GLY A 238 -15.87 -14.38 5.37
N GLN A 239 -17.19 -14.20 5.37
CA GLN A 239 -18.10 -14.72 4.33
C GLN A 239 -17.73 -14.17 2.96
N ALA A 240 -17.43 -12.87 2.87
CA ALA A 240 -16.99 -12.23 1.64
C ALA A 240 -15.68 -12.82 1.11
N CYS A 241 -14.71 -13.09 1.97
CA CYS A 241 -13.46 -13.76 1.58
C CYS A 241 -13.72 -15.14 0.97
N GLN A 242 -14.59 -15.96 1.59
CA GLN A 242 -14.96 -17.27 1.06
C GLN A 242 -15.70 -17.19 -0.27
N TRP A 243 -16.59 -16.21 -0.42
CA TRP A 243 -17.30 -15.97 -1.66
C TRP A 243 -16.33 -15.59 -2.79
N VAL A 244 -15.38 -14.69 -2.54
CA VAL A 244 -14.38 -14.28 -3.54
C VAL A 244 -13.51 -15.48 -3.95
N LYS A 245 -13.05 -16.30 -3.00
CA LYS A 245 -12.31 -17.53 -3.31
C LYS A 245 -13.09 -18.46 -4.22
N LYS A 246 -14.41 -18.61 -4.00
CA LYS A 246 -15.27 -19.44 -4.85
C LYS A 246 -15.40 -18.90 -6.26
N GLN A 247 -15.51 -17.58 -6.45
CA GLN A 247 -15.66 -16.98 -7.78
C GLN A 247 -14.34 -16.88 -8.54
N VAL A 248 -13.26 -16.49 -7.86
CA VAL A 248 -11.95 -16.26 -8.47
C VAL A 248 -11.14 -17.55 -8.57
N GLY A 249 -11.37 -18.52 -7.68
CA GLY A 249 -10.75 -19.84 -7.71
C GLY A 249 -9.26 -19.81 -7.39
N GLU A 250 -8.52 -20.73 -7.99
CA GLU A 250 -7.09 -20.98 -7.72
C GLU A 250 -6.14 -19.83 -8.04
N SER A 251 -6.63 -18.78 -8.70
CA SER A 251 -5.88 -17.56 -8.95
C SER A 251 -5.71 -16.72 -7.68
N VAL A 252 -6.56 -16.93 -6.65
CA VAL A 252 -6.33 -16.38 -5.31
C VAL A 252 -5.21 -17.19 -4.64
N PHE A 253 -4.06 -16.56 -4.42
CA PHE A 253 -2.95 -17.21 -3.74
C PHE A 253 -2.78 -16.76 -2.29
N SER A 254 -3.37 -15.62 -1.90
CA SER A 254 -3.35 -15.14 -0.51
C SER A 254 -4.71 -14.57 -0.12
N ASP A 255 -5.16 -14.89 1.09
CA ASP A 255 -6.34 -14.32 1.74
C ASP A 255 -6.02 -13.34 2.88
N ALA A 256 -4.72 -13.14 3.13
CA ALA A 256 -4.17 -12.18 4.08
C ALA A 256 -3.61 -10.92 3.38
N GLY A 257 -3.75 -10.83 2.05
CA GLY A 257 -3.25 -9.72 1.24
C GLY A 257 -1.74 -9.72 1.07
N LEU A 258 -1.09 -10.88 1.26
CA LEU A 258 0.35 -11.03 1.06
C LEU A 258 0.70 -10.88 -0.42
N ALA A 259 1.87 -10.32 -0.67
CA ALA A 259 2.51 -10.39 -1.99
C ALA A 259 2.96 -11.83 -2.27
N LEU A 260 3.13 -12.19 -3.55
CA LEU A 260 3.50 -13.55 -3.94
C LEU A 260 4.81 -14.04 -3.29
N GLU A 261 5.83 -13.19 -3.26
CA GLU A 261 7.11 -13.46 -2.62
C GLU A 261 6.98 -13.75 -1.11
N ALA A 262 6.10 -13.03 -0.42
CA ALA A 262 5.85 -13.22 1.01
C ALA A 262 5.07 -14.51 1.29
N GLU A 263 4.11 -14.86 0.41
CA GLU A 263 3.39 -16.13 0.51
C GLU A 263 4.32 -17.33 0.24
N VAL A 264 5.21 -17.23 -0.75
CA VAL A 264 6.23 -18.24 -1.01
C VAL A 264 7.15 -18.42 0.20
N GLY A 265 7.66 -17.33 0.78
CA GLY A 265 8.49 -17.38 1.99
C GLY A 265 7.77 -18.06 3.16
N ARG A 266 6.50 -17.71 3.39
CA ARG A 266 5.67 -18.33 4.43
C ARG A 266 5.53 -19.85 4.24
N LEU A 267 5.28 -20.30 3.00
CA LEU A 267 5.15 -21.71 2.67
C LEU A 267 6.48 -22.47 2.83
N LEU A 268 7.60 -21.87 2.39
CA LEU A 268 8.93 -22.46 2.57
C LEU A 268 9.28 -22.67 4.05
N VAL A 269 9.05 -21.65 4.89
CA VAL A 269 9.25 -21.75 6.35
C VAL A 269 8.35 -22.84 6.94
N SER A 270 7.08 -22.86 6.58
CA SER A 270 6.13 -23.88 7.04
C SER A 270 6.54 -25.30 6.66
N ALA A 271 7.11 -25.47 5.46
CA ALA A 271 7.61 -26.74 4.96
C ALA A 271 9.03 -27.09 5.43
N LYS A 272 9.70 -26.19 6.19
CA LYS A 272 11.13 -26.28 6.53
C LYS A 272 12.01 -26.54 5.30
N ALA A 273 11.66 -25.90 4.19
CA ALA A 273 12.31 -26.05 2.90
C ALA A 273 13.09 -24.78 2.55
N THR A 274 14.14 -24.95 1.75
CA THR A 274 14.99 -23.86 1.27
C THR A 274 14.95 -23.76 -0.25
N VAL A 275 15.28 -22.58 -0.78
CA VAL A 275 15.33 -22.31 -2.22
C VAL A 275 16.64 -21.62 -2.60
N ALA A 276 17.15 -21.97 -3.77
CA ALA A 276 18.19 -21.24 -4.48
C ALA A 276 17.74 -20.90 -5.91
N VAL A 277 18.23 -19.78 -6.46
CA VAL A 277 17.72 -19.23 -7.72
C VAL A 277 18.82 -19.01 -8.76
N ALA A 278 18.59 -19.48 -9.98
CA ALA A 278 19.42 -19.18 -11.15
C ALA A 278 18.66 -18.27 -12.13
N GLU A 279 19.10 -17.02 -12.22
CA GLU A 279 18.41 -16.01 -13.02
C GLU A 279 19.18 -15.72 -14.32
N SER A 280 18.50 -15.78 -15.45
CA SER A 280 18.98 -15.15 -16.68
C SER A 280 18.18 -13.89 -16.95
N CYS A 281 17.04 -14.01 -17.63
CA CYS A 281 16.29 -12.84 -18.11
C CYS A 281 15.72 -11.93 -17.02
N THR A 282 15.49 -12.41 -15.80
CA THR A 282 15.01 -11.63 -14.66
C THR A 282 16.12 -10.80 -13.99
N GLY A 283 17.38 -11.20 -14.14
CA GLY A 283 18.55 -10.41 -13.77
C GLY A 283 18.62 -10.02 -12.29
N GLY A 284 18.35 -10.96 -11.38
CA GLY A 284 18.41 -10.74 -9.93
C GLY A 284 17.07 -10.34 -9.30
N LEU A 285 16.01 -10.19 -10.09
CA LEU A 285 14.71 -9.72 -9.61
C LEU A 285 14.00 -10.76 -8.72
N ILE A 286 14.15 -12.06 -9.00
CA ILE A 286 13.52 -13.09 -8.15
C ILE A 286 14.21 -13.10 -6.78
N ALA A 287 15.55 -13.02 -6.77
CA ALA A 287 16.31 -12.88 -5.55
C ALA A 287 15.89 -11.62 -4.76
N ASP A 288 15.84 -10.46 -5.43
CA ASP A 288 15.41 -9.19 -4.82
C ASP A 288 14.03 -9.30 -4.18
N LEU A 289 13.05 -9.87 -4.89
CA LEU A 289 11.70 -10.11 -4.36
C LEU A 289 11.72 -10.99 -3.10
N LEU A 290 12.44 -12.12 -3.13
CA LEU A 290 12.53 -13.03 -1.98
C LEU A 290 13.26 -12.39 -0.79
N THR A 291 14.41 -11.73 -1.04
CA THR A 291 15.20 -11.08 0.02
C THR A 291 14.60 -9.78 0.54
N GLY A 292 13.66 -9.20 -0.20
CA GLY A 292 12.86 -8.06 0.25
C GLY A 292 11.85 -8.42 1.35
N VAL A 293 11.59 -9.72 1.58
CA VAL A 293 10.71 -10.20 2.65
C VAL A 293 11.52 -10.38 3.95
N PRO A 294 11.16 -9.70 5.06
CA PRO A 294 11.83 -9.91 6.34
C PRO A 294 11.82 -11.39 6.77
N GLY A 295 12.96 -11.89 7.24
CA GLY A 295 13.14 -13.31 7.60
C GLY A 295 13.52 -14.23 6.44
N SER A 296 13.84 -13.68 5.26
CA SER A 296 14.24 -14.48 4.09
C SER A 296 15.46 -15.38 4.30
N SER A 297 16.32 -15.07 5.28
CA SER A 297 17.47 -15.90 5.68
C SER A 297 17.08 -17.33 6.08
N ASP A 298 15.83 -17.55 6.51
CA ASP A 298 15.37 -18.85 6.97
C ASP A 298 15.15 -19.85 5.82
N TYR A 299 15.01 -19.36 4.58
CA TYR A 299 14.69 -20.20 3.42
C TYR A 299 15.48 -19.87 2.14
N PHE A 300 16.07 -18.69 2.00
CA PHE A 300 16.77 -18.29 0.78
C PHE A 300 18.29 -18.43 0.95
N LEU A 301 18.89 -19.41 0.25
CA LEU A 301 20.31 -19.76 0.46
C LEU A 301 21.25 -19.05 -0.52
N PHE A 302 20.84 -18.92 -1.76
CA PHE A 302 21.74 -18.51 -2.85
C PHE A 302 20.96 -17.98 -4.05
N SER A 303 21.56 -17.02 -4.76
CA SER A 303 21.18 -16.71 -6.13
C SER A 303 22.39 -16.41 -7.01
N GLY A 304 22.30 -16.79 -8.28
CA GLY A 304 23.28 -16.47 -9.31
C GLY A 304 22.61 -15.94 -10.58
N VAL A 305 23.07 -14.78 -11.05
CA VAL A 305 22.68 -14.25 -12.37
C VAL A 305 23.53 -14.91 -13.46
N THR A 306 23.08 -16.03 -14.01
CA THR A 306 23.75 -16.82 -15.04
C THR A 306 23.30 -16.40 -16.45
N TYR A 307 23.44 -15.10 -16.74
CA TYR A 307 22.94 -14.50 -17.98
C TYR A 307 23.63 -15.05 -19.23
N ALA A 308 24.96 -15.10 -19.24
CA ALA A 308 25.74 -15.63 -20.34
C ALA A 308 25.66 -17.16 -20.44
N ASN A 309 25.76 -17.71 -21.65
CA ASN A 309 25.80 -19.17 -21.85
C ASN A 309 26.95 -19.82 -21.07
N GLN A 310 28.14 -19.21 -21.12
CA GLN A 310 29.31 -19.69 -20.39
C GLN A 310 29.06 -19.73 -18.87
N ALA A 311 28.36 -18.74 -18.32
CA ALA A 311 27.99 -18.73 -16.90
C ALA A 311 27.01 -19.86 -16.54
N LYS A 312 26.10 -20.24 -17.44
CA LYS A 312 25.23 -21.43 -17.24
C LYS A 312 26.07 -22.71 -17.16
N VAL A 313 27.09 -22.83 -18.00
CA VAL A 313 27.99 -23.99 -18.00
C VAL A 313 28.87 -24.01 -16.75
N ASP A 314 29.64 -22.96 -16.51
CA ASP A 314 30.68 -22.94 -15.47
C ASP A 314 30.11 -22.95 -14.05
N VAL A 315 28.97 -22.27 -13.83
CA VAL A 315 28.40 -22.11 -12.48
C VAL A 315 27.39 -23.21 -12.18
N LEU A 316 26.55 -23.59 -13.14
CA LEU A 316 25.42 -24.51 -12.89
C LEU A 316 25.69 -25.92 -13.44
N GLY A 317 26.73 -26.11 -14.25
CA GLY A 317 27.00 -27.39 -14.91
C GLY A 317 25.99 -27.72 -16.01
N VAL A 318 25.43 -26.70 -16.68
CA VAL A 318 24.62 -26.90 -17.89
C VAL A 318 25.52 -27.44 -19.00
N SER A 319 25.06 -28.46 -19.72
CA SER A 319 25.78 -29.06 -20.83
C SER A 319 25.90 -28.05 -21.99
N PRO A 320 27.12 -27.82 -22.52
CA PRO A 320 27.29 -27.03 -23.74
C PRO A 320 26.43 -27.55 -24.91
N GLN A 321 26.27 -28.88 -25.00
CA GLN A 321 25.48 -29.54 -26.05
C GLN A 321 23.98 -29.22 -25.93
N THR A 322 23.46 -29.09 -24.71
CA THR A 322 22.06 -28.70 -24.48
C THR A 322 21.80 -27.29 -24.98
N ILE A 323 22.74 -26.36 -24.74
CA ILE A 323 22.66 -24.98 -25.24
C ILE A 323 22.78 -24.93 -26.76
N GLU A 324 23.70 -25.70 -27.35
CA GLU A 324 23.87 -25.76 -28.82
C GLU A 324 22.63 -26.32 -29.52
N THR A 325 22.04 -27.38 -28.98
CA THR A 325 20.92 -28.11 -29.60
C THR A 325 19.58 -27.40 -29.40
N HIS A 326 19.29 -26.93 -28.17
CA HIS A 326 17.98 -26.40 -27.81
C HIS A 326 17.97 -24.86 -27.68
N GLY A 327 19.14 -24.24 -27.57
CA GLY A 327 19.29 -22.82 -27.28
C GLY A 327 19.10 -22.50 -25.80
N ALA A 328 19.64 -21.35 -25.37
CA ALA A 328 19.64 -20.94 -23.96
C ALA A 328 18.23 -20.69 -23.37
N VAL A 329 17.23 -20.40 -24.22
CA VAL A 329 15.83 -20.24 -23.84
C VAL A 329 15.09 -21.49 -24.29
N SER A 330 15.12 -22.52 -23.46
CA SER A 330 14.51 -23.83 -23.71
C SER A 330 14.19 -24.50 -22.38
N GLU A 331 13.24 -25.44 -22.39
CA GLU A 331 12.90 -26.22 -21.20
C GLU A 331 14.08 -27.09 -20.76
N GLU A 332 14.83 -27.65 -21.71
CA GLU A 332 16.01 -28.47 -21.47
C GLU A 332 17.12 -27.68 -20.75
N THR A 333 17.38 -26.44 -21.18
CA THR A 333 18.37 -25.59 -20.51
C THR A 333 17.93 -25.22 -19.10
N VAL A 334 16.67 -24.80 -18.88
CA VAL A 334 16.24 -24.40 -17.53
C VAL A 334 16.10 -25.58 -16.58
N LYS A 335 15.86 -26.80 -17.10
CA LYS A 335 15.92 -28.03 -16.32
C LYS A 335 17.30 -28.23 -15.70
N GLU A 336 18.35 -28.14 -16.51
CA GLU A 336 19.73 -28.26 -16.05
C GLU A 336 20.15 -27.09 -15.16
N MET A 337 19.71 -25.87 -15.46
CA MET A 337 19.95 -24.71 -14.59
C MET A 337 19.33 -24.88 -13.20
N ALA A 338 18.09 -25.37 -13.13
CA ALA A 338 17.37 -25.56 -11.87
C ALA A 338 18.03 -26.65 -11.01
N ASP A 339 18.41 -27.78 -11.61
CA ASP A 339 19.15 -28.82 -10.88
C ASP A 339 20.54 -28.32 -10.46
N GLY A 340 21.24 -27.62 -11.35
CA GLY A 340 22.54 -27.02 -11.08
C GLY A 340 22.53 -26.09 -9.88
N VAL A 341 21.60 -25.14 -9.82
CA VAL A 341 21.55 -24.18 -8.71
C VAL A 341 21.14 -24.82 -7.39
N ARG A 342 20.26 -25.82 -7.44
CA ARG A 342 19.90 -26.64 -6.29
C ARG A 342 21.12 -27.32 -5.68
N ARG A 343 21.96 -27.94 -6.54
CA ARG A 343 23.21 -28.61 -6.11
C ARG A 343 24.23 -27.62 -5.56
N VAL A 344 24.46 -26.50 -6.25
CA VAL A 344 25.43 -25.45 -5.83
C VAL A 344 25.13 -24.95 -4.43
N ALA A 345 23.86 -24.72 -4.11
CA ALA A 345 23.43 -24.16 -2.83
C ALA A 345 23.13 -25.20 -1.75
N GLY A 346 22.99 -26.48 -2.11
CA GLY A 346 22.43 -27.50 -1.21
C GLY A 346 20.98 -27.20 -0.79
N ALA A 347 20.20 -26.52 -1.65
CA ALA A 347 18.83 -26.12 -1.34
C ALA A 347 17.81 -27.27 -1.52
N THR A 348 16.67 -27.20 -0.85
CA THR A 348 15.54 -28.12 -1.11
C THR A 348 15.06 -27.98 -2.55
N PHE A 349 14.88 -26.73 -3.00
CA PHE A 349 14.45 -26.37 -4.34
C PHE A 349 15.47 -25.52 -5.08
N GLY A 350 15.62 -25.76 -6.38
CA GLY A 350 16.32 -24.87 -7.30
C GLY A 350 15.34 -24.30 -8.31
N LEU A 351 15.25 -22.97 -8.40
CA LEU A 351 14.37 -22.26 -9.33
C LEU A 351 15.22 -21.57 -10.39
N ALA A 352 14.94 -21.81 -11.67
CA ALA A 352 15.69 -21.21 -12.77
C ALA A 352 14.77 -20.52 -13.78
N THR A 353 15.23 -19.42 -14.36
CA THR A 353 14.54 -18.73 -15.47
C THR A 353 15.49 -18.39 -16.62
N SER A 354 15.03 -18.64 -17.84
CA SER A 354 15.69 -18.19 -19.06
C SER A 354 14.64 -17.75 -20.08
N GLY A 355 14.81 -16.58 -20.68
CA GLY A 355 13.74 -15.96 -21.47
C GLY A 355 14.19 -14.75 -22.27
N ILE A 356 13.26 -14.20 -23.05
CA ILE A 356 13.47 -13.11 -24.00
C ILE A 356 12.60 -11.94 -23.59
N ALA A 357 13.12 -11.07 -22.71
CA ALA A 357 12.36 -9.93 -22.19
C ALA A 357 12.13 -8.79 -23.20
N GLY A 358 12.88 -8.75 -24.30
CA GLY A 358 12.76 -7.72 -25.34
C GLY A 358 13.53 -6.42 -25.08
N PRO A 359 13.43 -5.41 -25.96
CA PRO A 359 12.56 -5.39 -27.17
C PRO A 359 13.11 -6.21 -28.35
N SER A 360 14.38 -6.60 -28.33
CA SER A 360 15.04 -7.44 -29.35
C SER A 360 15.36 -8.85 -28.81
N GLY A 361 15.89 -9.71 -29.69
CA GLY A 361 16.37 -11.06 -29.34
C GLY A 361 15.35 -12.19 -29.53
N GLY A 362 14.10 -11.87 -29.90
CA GLY A 362 13.10 -12.87 -30.26
C GLY A 362 13.24 -13.39 -31.69
N THR A 363 12.88 -14.64 -31.91
CA THR A 363 12.68 -15.24 -33.25
C THR A 363 11.19 -15.49 -33.50
N LYS A 364 10.82 -16.02 -34.68
CA LYS A 364 9.43 -16.41 -34.94
C LYS A 364 8.98 -17.56 -34.03
N GLU A 365 9.91 -18.46 -33.71
CA GLU A 365 9.69 -19.66 -32.90
C GLU A 365 9.75 -19.33 -31.39
N LYS A 366 10.57 -18.36 -31.00
CA LYS A 366 10.75 -17.89 -29.62
C LYS A 366 10.66 -16.36 -29.58
N PRO A 367 9.46 -15.78 -29.67
CA PRO A 367 9.30 -14.33 -29.74
C PRO A 367 9.61 -13.65 -28.39
N VAL A 368 9.72 -12.32 -28.41
CA VAL A 368 9.79 -11.51 -27.19
C VAL A 368 8.57 -11.78 -26.31
N GLY A 369 8.79 -11.99 -25.01
CA GLY A 369 7.77 -12.45 -24.06
C GLY A 369 7.87 -13.94 -23.73
N THR A 370 8.75 -14.68 -24.40
CA THR A 370 9.03 -16.08 -24.10
C THR A 370 9.85 -16.22 -22.82
N VAL A 371 9.42 -17.10 -21.90
CA VAL A 371 10.20 -17.53 -20.74
C VAL A 371 10.05 -19.04 -20.55
N CYS A 372 11.16 -19.69 -20.26
CA CYS A 372 11.23 -21.05 -19.74
C CYS A 372 11.56 -20.97 -18.25
N ILE A 373 10.91 -21.81 -17.45
CA ILE A 373 11.07 -21.89 -16.00
C ILE A 373 11.39 -23.34 -15.66
N GLY A 374 12.40 -23.55 -14.82
CA GLY A 374 12.74 -24.85 -14.25
C GLY A 374 12.60 -24.82 -12.74
N LEU A 375 11.99 -25.85 -12.15
CA LEU A 375 11.92 -26.06 -10.71
C LEU A 375 12.43 -27.47 -10.38
N ALA A 376 13.63 -27.54 -9.81
CA ALA A 376 14.19 -28.77 -9.27
C ALA A 376 13.81 -28.91 -7.81
N GLY A 377 13.40 -30.11 -7.40
CA GLY A 377 13.08 -30.46 -6.02
C GLY A 377 13.43 -31.91 -5.70
N PRO A 378 13.03 -32.41 -4.52
CA PRO A 378 13.29 -33.80 -4.11
C PRO A 378 12.77 -34.86 -5.09
N ASP A 379 11.63 -34.59 -5.75
CA ASP A 379 10.96 -35.53 -6.65
C ASP A 379 11.39 -35.41 -8.13
N GLY A 380 12.44 -34.63 -8.41
CA GLY A 380 12.93 -34.37 -9.77
C GLY A 380 12.73 -32.91 -10.21
N VAL A 381 12.73 -32.70 -11.53
CA VAL A 381 12.69 -31.35 -12.12
C VAL A 381 11.46 -31.18 -13.00
N GLN A 382 10.68 -30.14 -12.72
CA GLN A 382 9.56 -29.69 -13.53
C GLN A 382 9.97 -28.51 -14.39
N THR A 383 9.47 -28.44 -15.62
CA THR A 383 9.69 -27.32 -16.53
C THR A 383 8.36 -26.78 -17.02
N SER A 384 8.36 -25.50 -17.35
CA SER A 384 7.26 -24.87 -18.07
C SER A 384 7.79 -23.81 -19.02
N HIS A 385 7.02 -23.55 -20.06
CA HIS A 385 7.29 -22.51 -21.04
C HIS A 385 6.03 -21.68 -21.27
N VAL A 386 6.19 -20.35 -21.21
CA VAL A 386 5.11 -19.38 -21.41
C VAL A 386 5.60 -18.29 -22.37
N CYS A 387 4.74 -17.88 -23.30
CA CYS A 387 4.99 -16.72 -24.16
C CYS A 387 3.89 -15.68 -23.94
N LEU A 388 4.22 -14.61 -23.21
CA LEU A 388 3.34 -13.46 -23.00
C LEU A 388 4.18 -12.17 -22.96
N SER A 389 3.83 -11.19 -23.78
CA SER A 389 4.57 -9.92 -23.89
C SER A 389 3.70 -8.72 -23.59
N PHE A 390 4.23 -7.82 -22.77
CA PHE A 390 3.68 -6.48 -22.50
C PHE A 390 4.36 -5.39 -23.33
N GLN A 391 5.16 -5.77 -24.34
CA GLN A 391 5.96 -4.85 -25.16
C GLN A 391 6.88 -3.91 -24.34
N ASN A 392 7.10 -4.23 -23.07
CA ASN A 392 7.90 -3.47 -22.12
C ASN A 392 8.81 -4.44 -21.38
N ARG A 393 10.14 -4.23 -21.49
CA ARG A 393 11.14 -5.13 -20.92
C ARG A 393 10.97 -5.30 -19.41
N SER A 394 10.74 -4.23 -18.66
CA SER A 394 10.61 -4.28 -17.20
C SER A 394 9.35 -5.03 -16.77
N MET A 395 8.22 -4.84 -17.48
CA MET A 395 7.00 -5.59 -17.22
C MET A 395 7.17 -7.09 -17.54
N ASN A 396 7.82 -7.42 -18.66
CA ASN A 396 8.11 -8.81 -19.02
C ASN A 396 9.00 -9.48 -17.94
N LYS A 397 10.09 -8.83 -17.53
CA LYS A 397 10.97 -9.33 -16.45
C LYS A 397 10.18 -9.60 -15.17
N ARG A 398 9.32 -8.67 -14.77
CA ARG A 398 8.51 -8.80 -13.56
C ARG A 398 7.49 -9.92 -13.67
N LEU A 399 6.81 -10.07 -14.81
CA LEU A 399 5.94 -11.21 -15.06
C LEU A 399 6.71 -12.54 -14.94
N PHE A 400 7.88 -12.65 -15.57
CA PHE A 400 8.70 -13.86 -15.54
C PHE A 400 9.09 -14.27 -14.12
N ALA A 401 9.47 -13.29 -13.29
CA ALA A 401 9.77 -13.52 -11.87
C ALA A 401 8.54 -14.07 -11.13
N PHE A 402 7.36 -13.49 -11.35
CA PHE A 402 6.13 -13.93 -10.71
C PHE A 402 5.66 -15.31 -11.18
N LEU A 403 5.79 -15.62 -12.48
CA LEU A 403 5.49 -16.97 -13.01
C LEU A 403 6.40 -18.04 -12.36
N ALA A 404 7.68 -17.71 -12.15
CA ALA A 404 8.63 -18.60 -11.50
C ALA A 404 8.29 -18.82 -10.02
N LEU A 405 8.00 -17.74 -9.29
CA LEU A 405 7.56 -17.82 -7.89
C LEU A 405 6.22 -18.56 -7.73
N GLU A 406 5.29 -18.38 -8.66
CA GLU A 406 4.01 -19.10 -8.66
C GLU A 406 4.19 -20.60 -8.89
N THR A 407 5.16 -20.99 -9.75
CA THR A 407 5.51 -22.40 -9.96
C THR A 407 6.01 -23.03 -8.66
N LEU A 408 6.89 -22.33 -7.93
CA LEU A 408 7.37 -22.77 -6.63
C LEU A 408 6.23 -22.81 -5.59
N ARG A 409 5.39 -21.77 -5.53
CA ARG A 409 4.25 -21.71 -4.61
C ARG A 409 3.33 -22.92 -4.77
N ARG A 410 2.97 -23.26 -6.02
CA ARG A 410 2.09 -24.41 -6.31
C ARG A 410 2.72 -25.74 -5.94
N LYS A 411 4.04 -25.88 -6.00
CA LYS A 411 4.75 -27.09 -5.57
C LYS A 411 4.77 -27.26 -4.03
N LEU A 412 4.56 -26.18 -3.28
CA LEU A 412 4.56 -26.18 -1.81
C LEU A 412 3.17 -26.38 -1.18
N LEU A 413 2.09 -26.31 -1.98
CA LEU A 413 0.74 -26.67 -1.57
C LEU A 413 0.57 -28.19 -1.60
#